data_AF-A0A314ZBR5-F1
#
_entry.id   AF-A0A314ZBR5-F1
#
_cell.length_a   1.000
_cell.length_b   1.000
_cell.length_c   1.000
_cell.angle_alpha   90.00
_cell.angle_beta   90.00
_cell.angle_gamma   90.00
#
_symmetry.space_group_name_H-M   'P 1'
#
loop_
_entity.id
_entity.type
_entity.pdbx_description
1 polymer ?
#
loop_
_entity_poly.entity_id
_entity_poly.type
_entity_poly.pdbx_seq_one_letter_code
_entity_poly.pdbx_strand_id
1 'polypeptide(L)'
;MKYEVPNINLYGTSEPWKIWKDFGGDGLEIGEDLYFFTTLKTKGTRVSRKAGNGCWHGENSAKVLDPKNEQKVLGFSRRFHYKNPKSDQNGCWIMHEYSLKDYPSMPKSKNSSASDDDGDQLVLCRIRKNDQSFIRMKEEKI
;
A
#
# COMPACT_ATOMS: atom_id res chain seq x y z
N MET A 1 15.03 18.91 12.21
CA MET A 1 13.73 18.75 11.49
C MET A 1 13.27 17.33 11.73
N LYS A 2 12.04 17.13 12.22
CA LYS A 2 11.45 15.80 12.32
C LYS A 2 10.92 15.43 10.94
N TYR A 3 11.43 14.36 10.34
CA TYR A 3 10.86 13.80 9.13
C TYR A 3 9.58 13.08 9.52
N GLU A 4 8.44 13.75 9.35
CA GLU A 4 7.13 13.15 9.59
C GLU A 4 6.67 12.40 8.35
N VAL A 5 6.19 11.18 8.54
CA VAL A 5 5.59 10.37 7.48
C VAL A 5 4.19 10.95 7.17
N PRO A 6 3.92 11.42 5.93
CA PRO A 6 2.65 12.05 5.61
C PRO A 6 1.45 11.08 5.73
N ASN A 7 0.29 11.60 6.11
CA ASN A 7 -0.98 10.87 6.07
C ASN A 7 -1.80 11.30 4.85
N ILE A 8 -1.99 10.40 3.88
CA ILE A 8 -2.74 10.66 2.65
C ILE A 8 -3.63 9.48 2.26
N ASN A 9 -4.66 9.73 1.45
CA ASN A 9 -5.51 8.67 0.91
C ASN A 9 -4.87 8.03 -0.34
N LEU A 10 -4.14 6.92 -0.15
CA LEU A 10 -3.49 6.17 -1.23
C LEU A 10 -4.47 5.38 -2.12
N TYR A 11 -5.72 5.22 -1.68
CA TYR A 11 -6.80 4.57 -2.42
C TYR A 11 -7.85 5.58 -2.91
N GLY A 12 -7.39 6.80 -3.17
CA GLY A 12 -8.19 7.93 -3.63
C GLY A 12 -8.16 8.12 -5.15
N THR A 13 -8.19 9.38 -5.56
CA THR A 13 -8.26 9.80 -6.97
C THR A 13 -6.90 9.96 -7.64
N SER A 14 -5.80 9.89 -6.89
CA SER A 14 -4.45 10.06 -7.42
C SER A 14 -3.83 8.73 -7.83
N GLU A 15 -3.20 8.71 -9.00
CA GLU A 15 -2.40 7.58 -9.46
C GLU A 15 -1.00 7.54 -8.79
N PRO A 16 -0.35 6.37 -8.72
CA PRO A 16 0.89 6.20 -7.95
C PRO A 16 2.05 7.09 -8.43
N TRP A 17 2.20 7.32 -9.73
CA TRP A 17 3.26 8.19 -10.27
C TRP A 17 3.04 9.66 -9.96
N LYS A 18 1.78 10.10 -9.82
CA LYS A 18 1.47 11.47 -9.39
C LYS A 18 1.87 11.65 -7.93
N ILE A 19 1.45 10.72 -7.07
CA ILE A 19 1.87 10.69 -5.65
C ILE A 19 3.40 10.67 -5.56
N TRP A 20 4.06 9.82 -6.34
CA TRP A 20 5.52 9.76 -6.39
C TRP A 20 6.15 11.11 -6.71
N LYS A 21 5.70 11.76 -7.79
CA LYS A 21 6.19 13.08 -8.20
C LYS A 21 5.91 14.16 -7.14
N ASP A 22 4.68 14.21 -6.64
CA ASP A 22 4.22 15.24 -5.70
C ASP A 22 4.98 15.20 -4.36
N PHE A 23 5.45 14.01 -3.97
CA PHE A 23 6.22 13.81 -2.74
C PHE A 23 7.73 13.68 -2.99
N GLY A 24 8.22 14.17 -4.13
CA GLY A 24 9.66 14.29 -4.40
C GLY A 24 10.37 12.98 -4.76
N GLY A 25 9.62 11.94 -5.11
CA GLY A 25 10.19 10.64 -5.45
C GLY A 25 11.15 10.66 -6.64
N ASP A 26 11.02 11.62 -7.56
CA ASP A 26 11.95 11.73 -8.70
C ASP A 26 13.35 12.23 -8.30
N GLY A 27 13.49 12.76 -7.08
CA GLY A 27 14.79 13.13 -6.50
C GLY A 27 15.43 12.01 -5.66
N LEU A 28 14.77 10.86 -5.51
CA LEU A 28 15.28 9.73 -4.74
C LEU A 28 16.32 8.92 -5.53
N GLU A 29 17.30 8.37 -4.82
CA GLU A 29 18.27 7.42 -5.36
C GLU A 29 17.61 6.08 -5.76
N ILE A 30 18.32 5.29 -6.57
CA ILE A 30 17.84 3.97 -6.98
C ILE A 30 17.67 3.08 -5.75
N GLY A 31 16.46 2.60 -5.53
CA GLY A 31 16.11 1.70 -4.42
C GLY A 31 15.55 2.40 -3.19
N GLU A 32 15.55 3.73 -3.16
CA GLU A 32 14.82 4.51 -2.16
C GLU A 32 13.31 4.51 -2.45
N ASP A 33 12.53 4.60 -1.37
CA ASP A 33 11.08 4.41 -1.38
C ASP A 33 10.38 5.59 -0.67
N LEU A 34 9.12 5.85 -1.01
CA LEU A 34 8.27 6.80 -0.29
C LEU A 34 7.39 6.08 0.74
N TYR A 35 7.21 6.69 1.90
CA TYR A 35 6.42 6.15 3.01
C TYR A 35 5.24 7.06 3.31
N PHE A 36 4.09 6.45 3.58
CA PHE A 36 2.84 7.16 3.88
C PHE A 36 2.02 6.39 4.89
N PHE A 37 1.32 7.11 5.77
CA PHE A 37 0.14 6.55 6.40
C PHE A 37 -1.07 6.71 5.48
N THR A 38 -1.95 5.71 5.46
CA THR A 38 -3.26 5.80 4.81
C THR A 38 -4.30 5.13 5.68
N THR A 39 -5.49 5.71 5.70
CA THR A 39 -6.65 5.13 6.35
C THR A 39 -7.40 4.23 5.37
N LEU A 40 -7.64 2.98 5.75
CA LEU A 40 -8.38 2.00 4.97
C LEU A 40 -9.89 2.22 5.17
N LYS A 41 -10.57 2.54 4.08
CA LYS A 41 -12.04 2.59 4.05
C LYS A 41 -12.59 1.23 3.65
N THR A 42 -13.39 0.63 4.52
CA THR A 42 -14.05 -0.64 4.25
C THR A 42 -15.46 -0.41 3.71
N LYS A 43 -15.91 -1.27 2.80
CA LYS A 43 -17.33 -1.45 2.49
C LYS A 43 -17.68 -2.91 2.79
N GLY A 44 -18.28 -3.15 3.96
CA GLY A 44 -18.45 -4.50 4.48
C GLY A 44 -17.08 -5.13 4.83
N THR A 45 -16.76 -6.29 4.26
CA THR A 45 -15.49 -6.98 4.52
C THR A 45 -14.35 -6.59 3.56
N ARG A 46 -14.64 -5.76 2.55
CA ARG A 46 -13.70 -5.45 1.48
C ARG A 46 -13.19 -4.03 1.59
N VAL A 47 -11.86 -3.88 1.54
CA VAL A 47 -11.19 -2.59 1.35
C VAL A 47 -11.13 -2.32 -0.14
N SER A 48 -11.72 -1.21 -0.59
CA SER A 48 -11.54 -0.74 -1.97
C SER A 48 -10.12 -0.23 -2.13
N ARG A 49 -9.38 -0.79 -3.09
CA ARG A 49 -8.00 -0.36 -3.40
C ARG A 49 -7.87 0.23 -4.80
N LYS A 50 -8.95 0.87 -5.27
CA LYS A 50 -8.92 1.72 -6.46
C LYS A 50 -8.00 2.91 -6.20
N ALA A 51 -7.19 3.30 -7.18
CA ALA A 51 -6.34 4.48 -7.10
C ALA A 51 -6.36 5.19 -8.46
N GLY A 52 -6.93 6.38 -8.49
CA GLY A 52 -7.24 7.11 -9.73
C GLY A 52 -8.02 6.25 -10.71
N ASN A 53 -7.47 6.07 -11.92
CA ASN A 53 -8.09 5.28 -12.98
C ASN A 53 -7.70 3.78 -12.98
N GLY A 54 -6.86 3.34 -12.04
CA GLY A 54 -6.44 1.95 -11.91
C GLY A 54 -6.80 1.35 -10.57
N CYS A 55 -6.18 0.20 -10.27
CA CYS A 55 -6.41 -0.55 -9.05
C CYS A 55 -5.11 -1.19 -8.54
N TRP A 56 -4.96 -1.24 -7.21
CA TRP A 56 -3.92 -2.03 -6.56
C TRP A 56 -4.38 -3.48 -6.40
N HIS A 57 -3.66 -4.40 -7.04
CA HIS A 57 -3.90 -5.84 -6.95
C HIS A 57 -2.99 -6.46 -5.90
N GLY A 58 -3.59 -7.03 -4.86
CA GLY A 58 -2.87 -7.59 -3.70
C GLY A 58 -2.43 -9.03 -3.89
N GLU A 59 -1.28 -9.34 -3.33
CA GLU A 59 -0.79 -10.70 -3.09
C GLU A 59 -1.25 -11.20 -1.70
N ASN A 60 -0.81 -12.40 -1.33
CA ASN A 60 -1.06 -12.95 0.01
C ASN A 60 -0.37 -12.10 1.09
N SER A 61 -0.99 -12.01 2.26
CA SER A 61 -0.38 -11.37 3.43
C SER A 61 0.66 -12.27 4.10
N ALA A 62 1.76 -11.68 4.55
CA ALA A 62 2.79 -12.31 5.37
C ALA A 62 2.81 -11.73 6.79
N LYS A 63 3.17 -12.55 7.78
CA LYS A 63 3.36 -12.09 9.16
C LYS A 63 4.64 -11.25 9.26
N VAL A 64 4.58 -10.16 10.01
CA VAL A 64 5.74 -9.38 10.44
C VAL A 64 6.04 -9.79 11.87
N LEU A 65 7.23 -10.38 12.09
CA LEU A 65 7.65 -10.90 13.39
C LEU A 65 8.50 -9.87 14.14
N ASP A 66 8.50 -9.95 15.47
CA ASP A 66 9.39 -9.16 16.31
C ASP A 66 10.83 -9.66 16.11
N PRO A 67 11.78 -8.80 15.69
CA PRO A 67 13.16 -9.21 15.44
C PRO A 67 13.87 -9.72 16.71
N LYS A 68 13.34 -9.40 17.91
CA LYS A 68 13.88 -9.90 19.19
C LYS A 68 13.16 -11.15 19.67
N ASN A 69 12.02 -11.49 19.08
CA ASN A 69 11.22 -12.68 19.43
C ASN A 69 10.38 -13.13 18.23
N GLU A 70 10.92 -14.07 17.45
CA GLU A 70 10.28 -14.58 16.23
C GLU A 70 8.93 -15.28 16.46
N GLN A 71 8.59 -15.64 17.71
CA GLN A 71 7.27 -16.18 18.05
C GLN A 71 6.20 -15.08 18.18
N LYS A 72 6.62 -13.83 18.36
CA LYS A 72 5.72 -12.68 18.52
C LYS A 72 5.45 -12.02 17.17
N VAL A 73 4.19 -12.03 16.75
CA VAL A 73 3.72 -11.32 15.56
C VAL A 73 3.44 -9.86 15.92
N LEU A 74 4.11 -8.91 15.25
CA LEU A 74 3.87 -7.47 15.37
C LEU A 74 2.73 -7.00 14.46
N GLY A 75 2.55 -7.66 13.32
CA GLY A 75 1.59 -7.23 12.32
C GLY A 75 1.61 -8.08 11.06
N PHE A 76 1.07 -7.50 9.99
CA PHE A 76 0.97 -8.13 8.68
C PHE A 76 1.48 -7.20 7.61
N SER A 77 2.19 -7.76 6.63
CA SER A 77 2.58 -7.08 5.41
C SER A 77 1.84 -7.67 4.22
N ARG A 78 1.48 -6.85 3.25
CA ARG A 78 0.90 -7.29 1.98
C ARG A 78 1.48 -6.49 0.84
N ARG A 79 1.89 -7.18 -0.22
CA ARG A 79 2.40 -6.56 -1.45
C ARG A 79 1.26 -6.33 -2.43
N PHE A 80 1.29 -5.20 -3.13
CA PHE A 80 0.36 -4.86 -4.19
C PHE A 80 1.10 -4.40 -5.44
N HIS A 81 0.50 -4.68 -6.60
CA HIS A 81 0.92 -4.17 -7.90
C HIS A 81 -0.17 -3.28 -8.48
N TYR A 82 0.21 -2.11 -8.98
CA TYR A 82 -0.75 -1.24 -9.64
C TYR A 82 -1.05 -1.74 -11.06
N LYS A 83 -2.34 -1.89 -11.37
CA LYS A 83 -2.83 -2.23 -12.72
C LYS A 83 -3.68 -1.10 -13.27
N ASN A 84 -3.31 -0.66 -14.47
CA ASN A 84 -4.10 0.20 -15.33
C ASN A 84 -3.73 -0.08 -16.79
N PRO A 85 -4.36 -1.08 -17.45
CA PRO A 85 -3.98 -1.49 -18.81
C PRO A 85 -4.06 -0.40 -19.88
N LYS A 86 -4.71 0.73 -19.60
CA LYS A 86 -4.82 1.88 -20.51
C LYS A 86 -3.70 2.92 -20.33
N SER A 87 -2.73 2.67 -19.46
CA SER A 87 -1.62 3.57 -19.17
C SER A 87 -0.29 2.85 -19.37
N ASP A 88 0.69 3.59 -19.87
CA ASP A 88 2.12 3.26 -19.91
C ASP A 88 2.69 2.92 -18.51
N GLN A 89 2.06 3.38 -17.44
CA GLN A 89 2.44 3.11 -16.05
C GLN A 89 1.87 1.78 -15.51
N ASN A 90 1.22 0.98 -16.36
CA ASN A 90 0.67 -0.32 -15.97
C ASN A 90 1.77 -1.25 -15.44
N GLY A 91 1.60 -1.78 -14.22
CA GLY A 91 2.58 -2.68 -13.60
C GLY A 91 3.90 -2.03 -13.18
N CYS A 92 4.03 -0.69 -13.30
CA CYS A 92 5.26 0.03 -12.98
C CYS A 92 5.44 0.37 -11.49
N TRP A 93 4.43 0.07 -10.66
CA TRP A 93 4.36 0.53 -9.27
C TRP A 93 4.04 -0.61 -8.32
N ILE A 94 4.81 -0.66 -7.22
CA ILE A 94 4.64 -1.62 -6.12
C ILE A 94 4.30 -0.84 -4.85
N MET A 95 3.38 -1.38 -4.07
CA MET A 95 3.09 -0.93 -2.71
C MET A 95 3.28 -2.08 -1.73
N HIS A 96 3.90 -1.82 -0.59
CA HIS A 96 3.83 -2.70 0.57
C HIS A 96 2.98 -2.02 1.65
N GLU A 97 1.88 -2.66 2.03
CA GLU A 97 0.96 -2.25 3.10
C GLU A 97 1.35 -3.00 4.38
N TYR A 98 1.48 -2.28 5.49
CA TYR A 98 1.82 -2.82 6.81
C TYR A 98 0.73 -2.43 7.81
N SER A 99 0.15 -3.44 8.45
CA SER A 99 -0.88 -3.29 9.50
C SER A 99 -0.39 -3.88 10.81
N LEU A 100 -0.80 -3.29 11.94
CA LEU A 100 -0.49 -3.83 13.27
C LEU A 100 -1.43 -4.99 13.60
N LYS A 101 -0.93 -5.99 14.34
CA LYS A 101 -1.71 -7.17 14.72
C LYS A 101 -2.94 -6.81 15.55
N ASP A 102 -2.75 -5.91 16.52
CA ASP A 102 -3.78 -5.53 17.49
C ASP A 102 -4.67 -4.39 16.97
N TYR A 103 -4.42 -3.92 15.75
CA TYR A 103 -5.31 -3.02 15.02
C TYR A 103 -6.07 -3.86 13.98
N PRO A 104 -7.40 -4.05 14.13
CA PRO A 104 -8.12 -5.06 13.37
C PRO A 104 -7.96 -4.86 11.86
N SER A 105 -7.21 -5.74 11.20
CA SER A 105 -7.07 -5.84 9.75
C SER A 105 -8.23 -6.56 9.06
N MET A 106 -9.22 -6.98 9.86
CA MET A 106 -10.38 -7.75 9.45
C MET A 106 -11.56 -7.32 10.34
N PRO A 107 -12.75 -7.08 9.78
CA PRO A 107 -13.94 -6.93 10.61
C PRO A 107 -14.17 -8.23 11.39
N LYS A 108 -14.49 -8.07 12.67
CA LYS A 108 -14.90 -9.16 13.56
C LYS A 108 -16.03 -9.95 12.87
N SER A 109 -15.98 -11.28 12.99
CA SER A 109 -17.13 -12.14 12.65
C SER A 109 -18.37 -11.62 13.38
N LYS A 110 -19.53 -11.59 12.71
CA LYS A 110 -20.80 -10.98 13.17
C LYS A 110 -21.45 -11.63 14.42
N ASN A 111 -20.67 -12.29 15.28
CA ASN A 111 -21.16 -12.96 16.48
C ASN A 111 -20.81 -12.21 17.77
N SER A 112 -20.27 -10.98 17.71
CA SER A 112 -20.08 -10.12 18.88
C SER A 112 -20.87 -8.84 18.71
N SER A 113 -21.86 -8.64 19.57
CA SER A 113 -22.65 -7.42 19.71
C SER A 113 -21.76 -6.20 20.03
N ALA A 114 -22.20 -5.06 19.50
CA ALA A 114 -21.82 -3.68 19.86
C ALA A 114 -20.41 -3.19 19.47
N SER A 115 -20.33 -2.53 18.32
CA SER A 115 -20.02 -1.09 18.20
C SER A 115 -20.16 -0.69 16.73
N ASP A 116 -20.99 0.31 16.43
CA ASP A 116 -21.05 1.02 15.13
C ASP A 116 -19.83 1.95 14.96
N ASP A 117 -18.67 1.51 15.47
CA ASP A 117 -17.42 2.23 15.33
C ASP A 117 -16.87 1.84 13.95
N ASP A 118 -17.17 2.70 12.96
CA ASP A 118 -16.59 2.76 11.64
C ASP A 118 -15.10 3.11 11.78
N GLY A 119 -14.35 2.19 12.40
CA GLY A 119 -12.97 2.35 12.82
C GLY A 119 -12.06 2.33 11.60
N ASP A 120 -11.94 3.50 10.99
CA ASP A 120 -11.00 3.83 9.94
C ASP A 120 -9.61 3.25 10.27
N GLN A 121 -9.13 2.27 9.49
CA GLN A 121 -7.89 1.54 9.82
C GLN A 121 -6.64 2.23 9.29
N LEU A 122 -5.77 2.70 10.18
CA LEU A 122 -4.49 3.28 9.78
C LEU A 122 -3.46 2.19 9.45
N VAL A 123 -2.86 2.26 8.26
CA VAL A 123 -1.75 1.40 7.83
C VAL A 123 -0.58 2.24 7.33
N LEU A 124 0.62 1.68 7.44
CA LEU A 124 1.82 2.24 6.81
C LEU A 124 1.97 1.63 5.41
N CYS A 125 2.21 2.47 4.42
CA CYS A 125 2.42 2.06 3.04
C CYS A 125 3.78 2.54 2.56
N ARG A 126 4.49 1.66 1.86
CA ARG A 126 5.75 1.94 1.18
C ARG A 126 5.53 1.83 -0.33
N ILE A 127 5.67 2.94 -1.04
CA ILE A 127 5.52 3.05 -2.50
C ILE A 127 6.90 3.04 -3.15
N ARG A 128 7.04 2.26 -4.23
CA ARG A 128 8.28 2.21 -5.02
C ARG A 128 8.02 1.91 -6.48
N LYS A 129 8.98 2.26 -7.33
CA LYS A 129 9.00 1.86 -8.73
C LYS A 129 9.29 0.35 -8.85
N ASN A 130 8.71 -0.28 -9.86
CA ASN A 130 8.93 -1.68 -10.16
C ASN A 130 10.10 -1.85 -11.12
N ASP A 131 11.24 -2.34 -10.63
CA ASP A 131 12.45 -2.53 -11.43
C ASP A 131 12.24 -3.48 -12.63
N GLN A 132 11.31 -4.43 -12.54
CA GLN A 132 10.97 -5.32 -13.66
C GLN A 132 10.23 -4.61 -14.80
N SER A 133 9.49 -3.54 -14.49
CA SER A 133 8.82 -2.74 -15.54
C SER A 133 9.83 -1.96 -16.39
N PHE A 134 10.95 -1.54 -15.79
CA PHE A 134 12.05 -0.91 -16.52
C PHE A 134 12.74 -1.88 -17.47
N ILE A 135 12.83 -3.16 -17.12
CA ILE A 135 13.38 -4.20 -17.99
C ILE A 135 12.46 -4.40 -19.21
N ARG A 136 11.15 -4.54 -18.98
CA ARG A 136 10.16 -4.71 -20.06
C ARG A 136 10.10 -3.52 -21.03
N MET A 137 10.17 -2.29 -20.52
CA MET A 137 10.20 -1.08 -21.37
C MET A 137 11.47 -0.95 -22.23
N LYS A 138 12.58 -1.59 -21.84
CA LYS A 138 13.80 -1.65 -22.68
C LYS A 138 13.67 -2.68 -23.80
N GLU A 139 12.99 -3.80 -23.55
CA GLU A 139 12.77 -4.86 -24.55
C GLU A 139 11.77 -4.44 -25.63
N GLU A 140 10.74 -3.65 -25.30
CA GLU A 140 9.72 -3.17 -26.27
C GLU A 140 10.22 -2.01 -27.17
N LYS A 141 11.45 -1.52 -26.98
CA LYS A 141 12.07 -0.43 -27.77
C LYS A 141 13.22 -0.89 -28.69
N ILE A 142 13.43 -2.20 -28.83
CA ILE A 142 14.37 -2.84 -29.78
C ILE A 142 13.57 -3.43 -30.93
#